data_AF-D5URF5-F1
#
_entry.id   AF-D5URF5-F1
#
_cell.length_a   1.000
_cell.length_b   1.000
_cell.length_c   1.000
_cell.angle_alpha   90.00
_cell.angle_beta   90.00
_cell.angle_gamma   90.00
#
_symmetry.space_group_name_H-M   'P 1'
#
loop_
_entity.id
_entity.type
_entity.pdbx_description
1 polymer ?
#
loop_
_entity_poly.entity_id
_entity_poly.type
_entity_poly.pdbx_seq_one_letter_code
_entity_poly.pdbx_strand_id
1 'polypeptide(L)'
;MTGTATDPSEASLDAARRVLLVWDAPNLDMGLGSILGGRPTAAHRPRFDALGRWLLEYTAALESDTDSRLEPEATVFTNIAPGTADVVRPWVEALRNVGYAVFAKPKVDEDSDVDADMLDHIEVRRYRPGLGGLLVASADGQAFREPLEEIAATGVPVKVLGFREHAAWALQSPTLEFVDLEDIAGVFREPLPRVSLDSLPDEGAWLQPFRPLSSLLSSRV
;
A
#
# COMPACT_ATOMS: atom_id res chain seq x y z
N MET A 1 3.74 -36.87 -45.43
CA MET A 1 4.35 -35.66 -44.83
C MET A 1 3.40 -35.18 -43.76
N THR A 2 3.67 -35.57 -42.52
CA THR A 2 2.90 -35.25 -41.31
C THR A 2 3.25 -33.84 -40.84
N GLY A 3 2.30 -32.92 -40.94
CA GLY A 3 2.38 -31.61 -40.29
C GLY A 3 1.94 -31.76 -38.84
N THR A 4 2.87 -31.58 -37.91
CA THR A 4 2.60 -31.47 -36.48
C THR A 4 1.85 -30.17 -36.25
N ALA A 5 0.57 -30.25 -35.92
CA ALA A 5 -0.18 -29.13 -35.38
C ALA A 5 0.34 -28.86 -33.96
N THR A 6 0.92 -27.68 -33.74
CA THR A 6 1.24 -27.19 -32.40
C THR A 6 -0.07 -26.99 -31.65
N ASP A 7 -0.23 -27.72 -30.55
CA ASP A 7 -1.39 -27.65 -29.67
C ASP A 7 -1.42 -26.27 -28.99
N PRO A 8 -2.49 -25.46 -29.10
CA PRO A 8 -2.58 -24.17 -28.45
C PRO A 8 -2.69 -24.24 -26.91
N SER A 9 -2.69 -25.45 -26.31
CA SER A 9 -2.86 -25.65 -24.87
C SER A 9 -1.58 -25.55 -24.03
N GLU A 10 -0.39 -25.43 -24.63
CA GLU A 10 0.87 -25.33 -23.86
C GLU A 10 1.26 -23.88 -23.48
N ALA A 11 0.58 -22.87 -24.02
CA ALA A 11 0.94 -21.46 -23.82
C ALA A 11 0.45 -20.84 -22.49
N SER A 12 -0.18 -21.59 -21.58
CA SER A 12 -0.78 -21.04 -20.36
C SER A 12 -0.27 -21.62 -19.03
N LEU A 13 0.78 -22.45 -19.05
CA LEU A 13 1.36 -23.03 -17.82
C LEU A 13 2.55 -22.23 -17.28
N ASP A 14 2.96 -21.15 -17.96
CA ASP A 14 4.19 -20.40 -17.65
C ASP A 14 3.94 -18.88 -17.46
N ALA A 15 2.69 -18.49 -17.21
CA ALA A 15 2.39 -17.11 -16.86
C ALA A 15 2.86 -16.84 -15.43
N ALA A 16 3.83 -15.93 -15.27
CA ALA A 16 4.37 -15.57 -13.97
C ALA A 16 3.26 -15.10 -13.02
N ARG A 17 3.18 -15.68 -11.82
CA ARG A 17 2.25 -15.25 -10.78
C ARG A 17 2.64 -13.86 -10.28
N ARG A 18 1.69 -13.09 -9.74
CA ARG A 18 1.94 -11.72 -9.28
C ARG A 18 2.31 -11.67 -7.81
N VAL A 19 3.36 -10.92 -7.49
CA VAL A 19 3.55 -10.34 -6.17
C VAL A 19 2.99 -8.94 -6.23
N LEU A 20 1.73 -8.80 -5.79
CA LEU A 20 0.91 -7.62 -6.01
C LEU A 20 1.01 -6.66 -4.83
N LEU A 21 1.39 -5.42 -5.08
CA LEU A 21 1.25 -4.30 -4.16
C LEU A 21 0.05 -3.43 -4.54
N VAL A 22 -0.91 -3.32 -3.63
CA VAL A 22 -2.03 -2.39 -3.70
C VAL A 22 -1.81 -1.28 -2.69
N TRP A 23 -1.80 -0.03 -3.16
CA TRP A 23 -1.55 1.15 -2.31
C TRP A 23 -2.77 2.07 -2.24
N ASP A 24 -3.33 2.22 -1.04
CA ASP A 24 -4.45 3.10 -0.72
C ASP A 24 -3.93 4.51 -0.38
N ALA A 25 -3.83 5.39 -1.38
CA ALA A 25 -3.26 6.72 -1.15
C ALA A 25 -4.08 7.58 -0.16
N PRO A 26 -5.43 7.61 -0.21
CA PRO A 26 -6.22 8.34 0.78
C PRO A 26 -5.97 7.88 2.21
N ASN A 27 -5.96 6.57 2.47
CA ASN A 27 -5.80 6.04 3.82
C ASN A 27 -4.40 6.32 4.37
N LEU A 28 -3.36 6.12 3.56
CA LEU A 28 -1.97 6.34 3.97
C LEU A 28 -1.66 7.84 4.17
N ASP A 29 -2.18 8.72 3.33
CA ASP A 29 -2.03 10.17 3.52
C ASP A 29 -2.73 10.64 4.82
N MET A 30 -3.88 10.05 5.18
CA MET A 30 -4.56 10.34 6.43
C MET A 30 -3.78 9.84 7.65
N GLY A 31 -3.29 8.59 7.62
CA GLY A 31 -2.49 8.02 8.71
C GLY A 31 -1.19 8.81 8.94
N LEU A 32 -0.49 9.15 7.85
CA LEU A 32 0.70 9.99 7.92
C LEU A 32 0.37 11.39 8.47
N GLY A 33 -0.75 11.98 8.04
CA GLY A 33 -1.19 13.28 8.54
C GLY A 33 -1.52 13.29 10.04
N SER A 34 -2.03 12.16 10.57
CA SER A 34 -2.26 11.97 12.00
C SER A 34 -0.94 11.95 12.78
N ILE A 35 0.06 11.21 12.30
CA ILE A 35 1.39 11.12 12.93
C ILE A 35 2.11 12.48 12.90
N LEU A 36 1.99 13.22 11.80
CA LEU A 36 2.63 14.54 11.66
C LEU A 36 1.85 15.67 12.34
N GLY A 37 0.60 15.42 12.76
CA GLY A 37 -0.25 16.46 13.34
C GLY A 37 -0.84 17.46 12.32
N GLY A 38 -0.71 17.18 11.02
CA GLY A 38 -1.00 18.12 9.94
C GLY A 38 -0.80 17.50 8.56
N ARG A 39 -0.97 18.29 7.49
CA ARG A 39 -0.82 17.78 6.12
C ARG A 39 0.65 17.40 5.86
N PRO A 40 0.94 16.22 5.28
CA PRO A 40 2.31 15.81 5.01
C PRO A 40 3.03 16.78 4.05
N THR A 41 4.22 17.24 4.45
CA THR A 41 5.14 17.95 3.57
C THR A 41 5.89 16.98 2.66
N ALA A 42 6.48 17.46 1.57
CA ALA A 42 7.23 16.60 0.64
C ALA A 42 8.39 15.83 1.31
N ALA A 43 8.93 16.33 2.43
CA ALA A 43 10.00 15.69 3.17
C ALA A 43 9.55 14.41 3.90
N HIS A 44 8.31 14.37 4.35
CA HIS A 44 7.74 13.26 5.13
C HIS A 44 6.90 12.31 4.27
N ARG A 45 6.79 12.52 2.96
CA ARG A 45 6.08 11.60 2.07
C ARG A 45 6.94 10.36 1.79
N PRO A 46 6.33 9.17 1.69
CA PRO A 46 7.05 7.95 1.36
C PRO A 46 7.66 8.05 -0.04
N ARG A 47 8.88 7.54 -0.16
CA ARG A 47 9.63 7.43 -1.41
C ARG A 47 9.24 6.16 -2.14
N PHE A 48 8.43 6.32 -3.19
CA PHE A 48 7.99 5.21 -4.04
C PHE A 48 9.14 4.51 -4.77
N ASP A 49 10.26 5.18 -5.03
CA ASP A 49 11.45 4.53 -5.59
C ASP A 49 12.10 3.55 -4.60
N ALA A 50 12.06 3.85 -3.31
CA ALA A 50 12.54 2.94 -2.25
C ALA A 50 11.58 1.79 -2.02
N LEU A 51 10.28 2.07 -1.96
CA LEU A 51 9.24 1.04 -1.85
C LEU A 51 9.27 0.07 -3.04
N GLY A 52 9.46 0.59 -4.26
CA GLY A 52 9.56 -0.21 -5.47
C GLY A 52 10.76 -1.15 -5.41
N ARG A 53 11.93 -0.66 -4.99
CA ARG A 53 13.13 -1.51 -4.80
C ARG A 53 12.90 -2.60 -3.75
N TRP A 54 12.27 -2.27 -2.63
CA TRP A 54 11.91 -3.25 -1.61
C TRP A 54 10.94 -4.31 -2.13
N LEU A 55 9.94 -3.93 -2.95
CA LEU A 55 9.03 -4.89 -3.59
C LEU A 55 9.77 -5.84 -4.55
N LEU A 56 10.75 -5.34 -5.31
CA LEU A 56 11.60 -6.18 -6.17
C LEU A 56 12.40 -7.20 -5.35
N GLU A 57 13.02 -6.75 -4.26
CA GLU A 57 13.79 -7.61 -3.35
C GLU A 57 12.91 -8.67 -2.68
N TYR A 58 11.73 -8.27 -2.20
CA TYR A 58 10.75 -9.19 -1.61
C TYR A 58 10.26 -10.22 -2.63
N THR A 59 9.99 -9.80 -3.86
CA THR A 59 9.55 -10.71 -4.93
C THR A 59 10.64 -11.72 -5.27
N ALA A 60 11.90 -11.30 -5.38
CA ALA A 60 13.02 -12.19 -5.65
C ALA A 60 13.24 -13.20 -4.51
N ALA A 61 13.07 -12.78 -3.25
CA ALA A 61 13.14 -13.68 -2.10
C ALA A 61 12.03 -14.74 -2.13
N LEU A 62 10.78 -14.33 -2.38
CA LEU A 62 9.67 -15.27 -2.55
C LEU A 62 9.90 -16.24 -3.71
N GLU A 63 10.39 -15.74 -4.85
CA GLU A 63 10.67 -16.56 -6.03
C GLU A 63 11.74 -17.61 -5.73
N SER A 64 12.75 -17.29 -4.92
CA SER A 64 13.77 -18.28 -4.52
C SER A 64 13.25 -19.43 -3.64
N ASP A 65 12.10 -19.23 -2.99
CA ASP A 65 11.46 -20.22 -2.12
C ASP A 65 10.33 -21.01 -2.83
N THR A 66 10.09 -20.77 -4.14
CA THR A 66 9.03 -21.42 -4.89
C THR A 66 9.48 -21.88 -6.29
N ASP A 67 8.80 -22.89 -6.85
CA ASP A 67 9.02 -23.33 -8.23
C ASP A 67 8.26 -22.49 -9.27
N SER A 68 7.55 -21.44 -8.83
CA SER A 68 6.77 -20.55 -9.70
C SER A 68 7.55 -19.29 -10.05
N ARG A 69 7.58 -18.91 -11.32
CA ARG A 69 8.05 -17.58 -11.73
C ARG A 69 7.15 -16.49 -11.14
N LEU A 70 7.74 -15.48 -10.53
CA LEU A 70 7.03 -14.36 -9.92
C LEU A 70 7.35 -13.03 -10.62
N GLU A 71 6.34 -12.19 -10.79
CA GLU A 71 6.50 -10.84 -11.31
C GLU A 71 5.92 -9.81 -10.32
N PRO A 72 6.71 -8.78 -9.96
CA PRO A 72 6.23 -7.71 -9.10
C PRO A 72 5.26 -6.83 -9.88
N GLU A 73 4.17 -6.46 -9.23
CA GLU A 73 3.19 -5.54 -9.79
C GLU A 73 2.74 -4.57 -8.70
N ALA A 74 2.68 -3.27 -8.99
CA ALA A 74 2.31 -2.27 -8.01
C ALA A 74 1.33 -1.25 -8.58
N THR A 75 0.23 -1.01 -7.85
CA THR A 75 -0.83 -0.08 -8.25
C THR A 75 -1.15 0.88 -7.11
N VAL A 76 -1.11 2.18 -7.40
CA VAL A 76 -1.56 3.25 -6.49
C VAL A 76 -3.00 3.62 -6.81
N PHE A 77 -3.88 3.52 -5.81
CA PHE A 77 -5.27 3.93 -5.88
C PHE A 77 -5.42 5.30 -5.23
N THR A 78 -6.10 6.20 -5.92
CA THR A 78 -6.27 7.58 -5.46
C THR A 78 -7.59 8.18 -5.91
N ASN A 79 -8.07 9.14 -5.13
CA ASN A 79 -9.21 9.95 -5.48
C ASN A 79 -8.77 11.32 -6.01
N ILE A 80 -9.39 11.77 -7.11
CA ILE A 80 -9.15 13.10 -7.68
C ILE A 80 -10.35 13.98 -7.41
N ALA A 81 -10.17 14.96 -6.53
CA ALA A 81 -11.18 15.97 -6.26
C ALA A 81 -11.36 16.90 -7.47
N PRO A 82 -12.59 17.37 -7.78
CA PRO A 82 -12.83 18.32 -8.86
C PRO A 82 -11.92 19.56 -8.76
N GLY A 83 -11.31 19.96 -9.88
CA GLY A 83 -10.41 21.12 -9.95
C GLY A 83 -8.98 20.89 -9.45
N THR A 84 -8.63 19.69 -8.99
CA THR A 84 -7.27 19.37 -8.48
C THR A 84 -6.37 18.66 -9.48
N ALA A 85 -6.87 18.33 -10.67
CA ALA A 85 -6.18 17.49 -11.64
C ALA A 85 -4.78 18.00 -12.01
N ASP A 86 -4.62 19.30 -12.25
CA ASP A 86 -3.31 19.87 -12.61
C ASP A 86 -2.30 19.86 -11.46
N VAL A 87 -2.78 19.87 -10.22
CA VAL A 87 -1.92 19.75 -9.02
C VAL A 87 -1.44 18.31 -8.84
N VAL A 88 -2.29 17.33 -9.13
CA VAL A 88 -2.01 15.90 -8.90
C VAL A 88 -1.25 15.26 -10.08
N ARG A 89 -1.38 15.82 -11.29
CA ARG A 89 -0.76 15.31 -12.52
C ARG A 89 0.76 15.03 -12.38
N PRO A 90 1.60 15.94 -11.87
CA PRO A 90 3.04 15.67 -11.76
C PRO A 90 3.37 14.47 -10.86
N TRP A 91 2.58 14.27 -9.80
CA TRP A 91 2.76 13.14 -8.90
C TRP A 91 2.35 11.82 -9.57
N VAL A 92 1.25 11.81 -10.32
CA VAL A 92 0.83 10.63 -11.11
C VAL A 92 1.88 10.27 -12.16
N GLU A 93 2.42 11.27 -12.86
CA GLU A 93 3.48 11.06 -13.85
C GLU A 93 4.76 10.52 -13.20
N ALA A 94 5.13 11.03 -12.01
CA ALA A 94 6.27 10.53 -11.26
C ALA A 94 6.11 9.06 -10.85
N LEU A 95 4.93 8.66 -10.34
CA LEU A 95 4.63 7.25 -10.01
C LEU A 95 4.76 6.33 -11.23
N ARG A 96 4.19 6.75 -12.35
CA ARG A 96 4.25 5.99 -13.60
C ARG A 96 5.66 5.88 -14.14
N ASN A 97 6.49 6.91 -13.99
CA ASN A 97 7.90 6.88 -14.36
C ASN A 97 8.73 5.92 -13.48
N VAL A 98 8.32 5.69 -12.23
CA VAL A 98 8.95 4.67 -11.36
C VAL A 98 8.52 3.25 -11.76
N GLY A 99 7.34 3.10 -12.35
CA GLY A 99 6.80 1.81 -12.80
C GLY A 99 5.50 1.38 -12.11
N TYR A 100 4.91 2.27 -11.28
CA TYR A 100 3.60 2.01 -10.67
C TYR A 100 2.48 2.24 -11.68
N ALA A 101 1.49 1.34 -11.68
CA ALA A 101 0.18 1.66 -12.22
C ALA A 101 -0.53 2.66 -11.29
N VAL A 102 -1.41 3.49 -11.85
CA VAL A 102 -2.20 4.44 -11.08
C VAL A 102 -3.66 4.30 -11.47
N PHE A 103 -4.50 3.96 -10.49
CA PHE A 103 -5.94 4.03 -10.59
C PHE A 103 -6.42 5.33 -9.95
N ALA A 104 -7.01 6.22 -10.76
CA ALA A 104 -7.47 7.53 -10.33
C ALA A 104 -8.99 7.64 -10.49
N LYS A 105 -9.71 7.66 -9.37
CA LYS A 105 -11.19 7.75 -9.33
C LYS A 105 -11.65 9.17 -9.01
N PRO A 106 -12.50 9.80 -9.81
CA PRO A 106 -13.09 11.10 -9.45
C PRO A 106 -13.83 11.01 -8.10
N LYS A 107 -13.57 11.94 -7.18
CA LYS A 107 -14.33 12.05 -5.92
C LYS A 107 -15.58 12.89 -6.16
N VAL A 108 -16.67 12.23 -6.55
CA VAL A 108 -17.94 12.91 -6.90
C VAL A 108 -18.83 13.13 -5.68
N ASP A 109 -18.72 12.26 -4.67
CA ASP A 109 -19.43 12.33 -3.39
C ASP A 109 -18.58 11.69 -2.25
N GLU A 110 -19.16 11.59 -1.05
CA GLU A 110 -18.51 11.01 0.12
C GLU A 110 -18.32 9.48 0.01
N ASP A 111 -19.19 8.81 -0.75
CA ASP A 111 -19.18 7.35 -0.98
C ASP A 111 -18.25 6.95 -2.15
N SER A 112 -17.56 7.92 -2.76
CA SER A 112 -16.60 7.70 -3.84
C SER A 112 -15.25 7.17 -3.34
N ASP A 113 -15.23 6.20 -2.43
CA ASP A 113 -14.00 5.52 -2.00
C ASP A 113 -13.42 4.63 -3.12
N VAL A 114 -12.26 4.03 -2.87
CA VAL A 114 -11.54 3.18 -3.83
C VAL A 114 -11.45 1.73 -3.36
N ASP A 115 -12.18 1.35 -2.31
CA ASP A 115 -12.02 0.06 -1.62
C ASP A 115 -12.49 -1.10 -2.49
N ALA A 116 -13.67 -0.97 -3.09
CA ALA A 116 -14.19 -1.94 -4.04
C ALA A 116 -13.27 -2.10 -5.27
N ASP A 117 -12.71 -1.00 -5.78
CA ASP A 117 -11.80 -1.02 -6.93
C ASP A 117 -10.49 -1.75 -6.60
N MET A 118 -10.00 -1.60 -5.37
CA MET A 118 -8.83 -2.32 -4.86
C MET A 118 -9.10 -3.82 -4.74
N LEU A 119 -10.23 -4.21 -4.15
CA LEU A 119 -10.62 -5.61 -4.01
C LEU A 119 -10.84 -6.28 -5.37
N ASP A 120 -11.51 -5.62 -6.31
CA ASP A 120 -11.67 -6.10 -7.68
C ASP A 120 -10.31 -6.29 -8.38
N HIS A 121 -9.38 -5.37 -8.16
CA HIS A 121 -8.03 -5.49 -8.70
C HIS A 121 -7.30 -6.73 -8.16
N ILE A 122 -7.42 -6.99 -6.85
CA ILE A 122 -6.85 -8.18 -6.19
C ILE A 122 -7.49 -9.46 -6.76
N GLU A 123 -8.82 -9.52 -6.82
CA GLU A 123 -9.55 -10.71 -7.29
C GLU A 123 -9.21 -11.05 -8.76
N VAL A 124 -9.08 -10.04 -9.62
CA VAL A 124 -8.65 -10.29 -11.01
C VAL A 124 -7.28 -11.00 -11.04
N ARG A 125 -6.29 -10.53 -10.25
CA ARG A 125 -4.96 -11.18 -10.18
C ARG A 125 -5.04 -12.55 -9.52
N ARG A 126 -5.91 -12.72 -8.51
CA ARG A 126 -6.13 -14.00 -7.81
C ARG A 126 -6.50 -15.11 -8.78
N TYR A 127 -7.39 -14.83 -9.75
CA TYR A 127 -7.78 -15.82 -10.76
C TYR A 127 -6.85 -15.86 -11.97
N ARG A 128 -6.34 -14.72 -12.46
CA ARG A 128 -5.41 -14.66 -13.59
C ARG A 128 -4.44 -13.47 -13.49
N PRO A 129 -3.11 -13.70 -13.45
CA PRO A 129 -2.39 -14.96 -13.66
C PRO A 129 -2.25 -15.83 -12.39
N GLY A 130 -2.82 -15.42 -11.25
CA GLY A 130 -2.60 -16.01 -9.93
C GLY A 130 -1.70 -15.12 -9.05
N LEU A 131 -1.90 -15.14 -7.74
CA LEU A 131 -1.08 -14.41 -6.78
C LEU A 131 0.02 -15.30 -6.22
N GLY A 132 1.28 -14.87 -6.29
CA GLY A 132 2.42 -15.45 -5.58
C GLY A 132 2.72 -14.74 -4.25
N GLY A 133 2.19 -13.53 -4.07
CA GLY A 133 2.20 -12.77 -2.82
C GLY A 133 1.30 -11.55 -2.94
N LEU A 134 0.81 -11.05 -1.82
CA LEU A 134 -0.06 -9.88 -1.77
C LEU A 134 0.40 -8.92 -0.68
N LEU A 135 0.55 -7.66 -1.05
CA LEU A 135 0.90 -6.56 -0.16
C LEU A 135 -0.19 -5.51 -0.28
N VAL A 136 -0.88 -5.20 0.81
CA VAL A 136 -1.89 -4.13 0.84
C VAL A 136 -1.42 -3.04 1.78
N ALA A 137 -1.11 -1.87 1.24
CA ALA A 137 -0.90 -0.68 2.03
C ALA A 137 -2.24 0.01 2.29
N SER A 138 -2.90 -0.34 3.40
CA SER A 138 -4.09 0.33 3.93
C SER A 138 -4.25 0.01 5.42
N ALA A 139 -4.76 0.98 6.18
CA ALA A 139 -5.17 0.80 7.57
C ALA A 139 -6.66 0.38 7.70
N ASP A 140 -7.41 0.25 6.60
CA ASP A 140 -8.83 -0.11 6.66
C ASP A 140 -9.06 -1.61 6.88
N GLY A 141 -9.22 -1.99 8.15
CA GLY A 141 -9.54 -3.37 8.52
C GLY A 141 -10.98 -3.79 8.24
N GLN A 142 -11.92 -2.85 8.03
CA GLN A 142 -13.30 -3.20 7.68
C GLN A 142 -13.38 -3.70 6.24
N ALA A 143 -12.69 -3.01 5.33
CA ALA A 143 -12.65 -3.38 3.93
C ALA A 143 -11.75 -4.61 3.67
N PHE A 144 -10.58 -4.68 4.29
CA PHE A 144 -9.54 -5.62 3.85
C PHE A 144 -9.34 -6.85 4.73
N ARG A 145 -9.68 -6.85 6.02
CA ARG A 145 -9.27 -7.94 6.92
C ARG A 145 -9.72 -9.32 6.44
N GLU A 146 -11.02 -9.52 6.29
CA GLU A 146 -11.58 -10.83 5.91
C GLU A 146 -11.11 -11.27 4.50
N PRO A 147 -11.18 -10.42 3.44
CA PRO A 147 -10.65 -10.78 2.12
C PRO A 147 -9.17 -11.19 2.14
N LEU A 148 -8.34 -10.50 2.92
CA LEU A 148 -6.91 -10.80 3.01
C LEU A 148 -6.65 -12.11 3.77
N GLU A 149 -7.38 -12.37 4.85
CA GLU A 149 -7.28 -13.62 5.60
C GLU A 149 -7.72 -14.82 4.76
N GLU A 150 -8.76 -14.66 3.93
CA GLU A 150 -9.19 -15.69 2.97
C GLU A 150 -8.12 -16.01 1.93
N ILE A 151 -7.42 -14.99 1.41
CA ILE A 151 -6.31 -15.19 0.48
C ILE A 151 -5.14 -15.87 1.19
N ALA A 152 -4.80 -15.42 2.40
CA ALA A 152 -3.73 -16.03 3.20
C ALA A 152 -4.00 -17.52 3.49
N ALA A 153 -5.26 -17.89 3.74
CA ALA A 153 -5.67 -19.28 3.96
C ALA A 153 -5.41 -20.20 2.74
N THR A 154 -5.23 -19.64 1.54
CA THR A 154 -4.85 -20.41 0.34
C THR A 154 -3.33 -20.70 0.27
N GLY A 155 -2.55 -20.22 1.23
CA GLY A 155 -1.09 -20.36 1.26
C GLY A 155 -0.33 -19.25 0.52
N VAL A 156 -1.04 -18.21 0.04
CA VAL A 156 -0.39 -17.02 -0.52
C VAL A 156 0.11 -16.15 0.64
N PRO A 157 1.39 -15.73 0.66
CA PRO A 157 1.87 -14.82 1.69
C PRO A 157 1.20 -13.45 1.52
N VAL A 158 0.60 -12.95 2.60
CA VAL A 158 -0.09 -11.64 2.63
C VAL A 158 0.54 -10.73 3.66
N LYS A 159 0.95 -9.53 3.22
CA LYS A 159 1.48 -8.46 4.08
C LYS A 159 0.56 -7.24 4.06
N VAL A 160 0.35 -6.64 5.23
CA VAL A 160 -0.29 -5.33 5.37
C VAL A 160 0.78 -4.29 5.64
N LEU A 161 0.84 -3.25 4.83
CA LEU A 161 1.77 -2.15 4.97
C LEU A 161 1.04 -0.95 5.57
N GLY A 162 1.65 -0.28 6.54
CA GLY A 162 1.06 0.93 7.08
C GLY A 162 1.83 1.51 8.22
N PHE A 163 1.13 2.26 9.05
CA PHE A 163 1.65 2.77 10.30
C PHE A 163 1.05 1.96 11.44
N ARG A 164 1.89 1.49 12.36
CA ARG A 164 1.48 0.59 13.46
C ARG A 164 0.33 1.18 14.31
N GLU A 165 0.28 2.51 14.41
CA GLU A 165 -0.73 3.28 15.14
C GLU A 165 -2.14 3.14 14.55
N HIS A 166 -2.23 2.78 13.26
CA HIS A 166 -3.49 2.76 12.52
C HIS A 166 -3.90 1.34 12.08
N ALA A 167 -3.00 0.36 12.14
CA ALA A 167 -3.22 -1.00 11.62
C ALA A 167 -3.31 -2.07 12.73
N ALA A 168 -3.95 -1.75 13.87
CA ALA A 168 -4.08 -2.67 15.00
C ALA A 168 -4.72 -4.02 14.61
N TRP A 169 -5.65 -4.01 13.65
CA TRP A 169 -6.30 -5.22 13.14
C TRP A 169 -5.32 -6.17 12.44
N ALA A 170 -4.33 -5.64 11.70
CA ALA A 170 -3.33 -6.43 11.02
C ALA A 170 -2.28 -6.96 12.01
N LEU A 171 -1.87 -6.14 12.97
CA LEU A 171 -0.96 -6.54 14.06
C LEU A 171 -1.52 -7.68 14.93
N GLN A 172 -2.84 -7.76 15.07
CA GLN A 172 -3.52 -8.78 15.87
C GLN A 172 -3.91 -10.02 15.04
N SER A 173 -3.75 -9.99 13.72
CA SER A 173 -4.12 -11.11 12.87
C SER A 173 -3.06 -12.22 12.98
N PRO A 174 -3.47 -13.49 13.18
CA PRO A 174 -2.54 -14.62 13.25
C PRO A 174 -2.04 -15.07 11.87
N THR A 175 -2.67 -14.62 10.79
CA THR A 175 -2.41 -15.08 9.41
C THR A 175 -1.81 -14.00 8.52
N LEU A 176 -1.98 -12.72 8.87
CA LEU A 176 -1.42 -11.60 8.13
C LEU A 176 -0.11 -11.14 8.79
N GLU A 177 0.87 -10.76 7.96
CA GLU A 177 2.08 -10.14 8.45
C GLU A 177 1.99 -8.62 8.30
N PHE A 178 2.26 -7.88 9.37
CA PHE A 178 2.30 -6.43 9.32
C PHE A 178 3.73 -5.92 9.09
N VAL A 179 3.89 -4.96 8.16
CA VAL A 179 5.14 -4.24 7.91
C VAL A 179 4.90 -2.76 8.11
N ASP A 180 5.63 -2.16 9.05
CA ASP A 180 5.62 -0.72 9.21
C ASP A 180 6.36 -0.06 8.03
N LEU A 181 5.74 0.93 7.39
CA LEU A 181 6.36 1.65 6.29
C LEU A 181 7.66 2.35 6.69
N GLU A 182 7.81 2.74 7.97
CA GLU A 182 9.03 3.33 8.49
C GLU A 182 10.20 2.33 8.56
N ASP A 183 9.91 1.03 8.71
CA ASP A 183 10.92 -0.02 8.79
C ASP A 183 11.46 -0.40 7.39
N ILE A 184 10.81 0.04 6.31
CA ILE A 184 11.29 -0.16 4.93
C ILE A 184 12.40 0.84 4.61
N ALA A 185 13.62 0.33 4.44
CA ALA A 185 14.82 1.13 4.24
C ALA A 185 14.67 2.19 3.13
N GLY A 186 14.82 3.46 3.52
CA GLY A 186 14.83 4.60 2.60
C GLY A 186 13.46 5.06 2.12
N VAL A 187 12.34 4.47 2.59
CA VAL A 187 10.98 4.98 2.31
C VAL A 187 10.80 6.36 2.91
N PHE A 188 11.25 6.60 4.15
CA PHE A 188 11.31 7.93 4.73
C PHE A 188 12.76 8.43 4.80
N ARG A 189 12.97 9.72 4.56
CA ARG A 189 14.30 10.36 4.63
C ARG A 189 14.73 10.64 6.06
N GLU A 190 13.76 10.96 6.90
CA GLU A 190 13.91 11.23 8.32
C GLU A 190 12.90 10.35 9.06
N PRO A 191 13.22 9.87 10.27
CA PRO A 191 12.25 9.21 11.12
C PRO A 191 11.02 10.10 11.30
N LEU A 192 9.85 9.48 11.28
CA LEU A 192 8.60 10.11 11.64
C LEU A 192 8.68 10.56 13.11
N PRO A 193 8.06 11.69 13.47
CA PRO A 193 8.07 12.22 14.83
C PRO A 193 7.14 11.42 15.75
N ARG A 194 7.43 10.11 15.90
CA ARG A 194 6.65 9.19 16.73
C ARG A 194 6.89 9.49 18.20
N VAL A 195 5.79 9.58 18.94
CA VAL A 195 5.81 9.60 20.39
C VAL A 195 5.24 8.28 20.86
N SER A 196 6.11 7.38 21.31
CA SER A 196 5.68 6.16 22.02
C SER A 196 5.58 6.45 23.51
N LEU A 197 4.36 6.43 24.04
CA LEU A 197 4.13 6.57 25.49
C LEU A 197 4.63 5.34 26.26
N ASP A 198 4.77 4.20 25.59
CA ASP A 198 5.28 2.95 26.16
C ASP A 198 6.81 2.89 26.20
N SER A 199 7.50 3.90 25.66
CA SER A 199 8.97 3.97 25.59
C SER A 199 9.49 5.37 25.89
N LEU A 200 8.95 5.99 26.94
CA LEU A 200 9.42 7.28 27.43
C LEU A 200 10.73 7.11 28.21
N PRO A 201 11.66 8.09 28.13
CA PRO A 201 12.84 8.11 28.99
C PRO A 201 12.44 8.31 30.47
N ASP A 202 13.27 7.84 31.40
CA ASP A 202 13.01 7.89 32.84
C ASP A 202 12.82 9.33 33.35
N GLU A 203 13.52 10.30 32.74
CA GLU A 203 13.39 11.73 33.01
C GLU A 203 12.12 12.39 32.41
N GLY A 204 11.34 11.63 31.64
CA GLY A 204 10.15 12.11 30.92
C GLY A 204 10.48 12.80 29.59
N ALA A 205 9.49 12.90 28.70
CA ALA A 205 9.62 13.57 27.41
C ALA A 205 8.65 14.75 27.27
N TRP A 206 9.12 15.84 26.67
CA TRP A 206 8.26 16.96 26.26
C TRP A 206 7.55 16.61 24.95
N LEU A 207 6.22 16.44 25.02
CA LEU A 207 5.40 16.19 23.85
C LEU A 207 4.92 17.52 23.29
N GLN A 208 5.52 17.94 22.17
CA GLN A 208 5.15 19.20 21.54
C GLN A 208 3.74 19.10 20.94
N PRO A 209 2.92 20.17 21.06
CA PRO A 209 1.60 20.16 20.45
C PRO A 209 1.74 20.12 18.93
N PHE A 210 1.02 19.21 18.30
CA PHE A 210 0.95 19.07 16.84
C PHE A 210 0.47 20.34 16.11
N ARG A 211 -0.36 21.15 16.78
CA ARG A 211 -0.88 22.42 16.27
C ARG A 211 -0.91 23.47 17.37
N PRO A 212 -0.73 24.77 17.06
CA PRO A 212 -0.90 25.82 18.05
C PRO A 212 -2.35 25.90 18.53
N LEU A 213 -2.56 26.28 19.79
CA LEU A 213 -3.91 26.44 20.39
C LEU A 213 -4.82 27.41 19.62
N SER A 214 -4.23 28.38 18.90
CA SER A 214 -4.95 29.32 18.05
C SER A 214 -5.73 28.65 16.91
N SER A 215 -5.37 27.42 16.51
CA SER A 215 -6.09 26.67 15.48
C SER A 215 -7.56 26.38 15.83
N LEU A 216 -7.92 26.34 17.12
CA LEU A 216 -9.30 26.17 17.59
C LEU A 216 -10.23 27.31 17.17
N LEU A 217 -9.68 28.49 16.89
CA LEU A 217 -10.45 29.68 16.52
C LEU A 217 -10.87 29.67 15.04
N SER A 218 -10.30 28.78 14.22
CA SER A 218 -10.57 28.71 12.77
C SER A 218 -11.64 27.67 12.39
N SER A 219 -12.15 26.88 13.36
CA SER A 219 -13.15 25.83 13.12
C SER A 219 -14.61 26.32 13.20
N ARG A 220 -14.87 27.62 13.00
CA ARG A 220 -16.22 28.19 12.89
C ARG A 220 -16.35 29.03 11.62
N VAL A 221 -16.77 28.40 10.53
CA VAL A 221 -17.77 28.92 9.58
C VAL A 221 -18.49 27.72 8.98
#